data_AF-A0A7S3IEE9-F1
#
_entry.id   AF-A0A7S3IEE9-F1
#
_cell.length_a   1.000
_cell.length_b   1.000
_cell.length_c   1.000
_cell.angle_alpha   90.00
_cell.angle_beta   90.00
_cell.angle_gamma   90.00
#
_symmetry.space_group_name_H-M   'P 1'
#
loop_
_entity.id
_entity.type
_entity.pdbx_description
1 polymer ?
#
loop_
_entity_poly.entity_id
_entity_poly.type
_entity_poly.pdbx_seq_one_letter_code
_entity_poly.pdbx_strand_id
1 'polypeptide(L)'
;HAASFFFMLDNIKHDCNIFQDMPDVERSSCRKQILENILCTDMSKHSQIQGDIKALGELPEDKRQLDSDNKMTLIKALVHAADICNSARPFTLAKIWSENLFREFF
;
A
#
# COMPACT_ATOMS: atom_id res chain seq x y z
N HIS A 1 6.02 -2.87 -10.64
CA HIS A 1 5.10 -1.78 -10.24
C HIS A 1 5.82 -0.48 -9.88
N ALA A 2 6.67 -0.43 -8.85
CA ALA A 2 7.34 0.81 -8.43
C ALA A 2 8.17 1.49 -9.54
N ALA A 3 9.02 0.74 -10.24
CA ALA A 3 9.83 1.29 -11.35
C ALA A 3 8.95 1.89 -12.46
N SER A 4 7.88 1.19 -12.85
CA SER A 4 6.92 1.65 -13.87
C SER A 4 6.20 2.94 -13.44
N PHE A 5 5.80 3.05 -12.17
CA PHE A 5 5.17 4.25 -11.63
C PHE A 5 6.08 5.47 -11.76
N PHE A 6 7.33 5.38 -11.30
CA PHE A 6 8.26 6.50 -11.40
C PHE A 6 8.70 6.80 -12.84
N PHE A 7 8.84 5.77 -13.68
CA PHE A 7 9.08 5.97 -15.11
C PHE A 7 7.96 6.76 -15.79
N MET A 8 6.69 6.51 -15.41
CA MET A 8 5.56 7.28 -15.95
C MET A 8 5.52 8.71 -15.42
N LEU A 9 5.94 8.96 -14.18
CA LEU A 9 6.05 10.32 -13.65
C LEU A 9 7.12 11.13 -14.38
N ASP A 10 8.25 10.50 -14.74
CA ASP A 10 9.37 11.12 -15.44
C ASP A 10 9.18 11.13 -16.99
N ASN A 11 7.94 11.02 -17.47
CA ASN A 11 7.66 10.93 -18.90
C ASN A 11 8.06 12.22 -19.63
N ILE A 12 8.89 12.09 -20.67
CA ILE A 12 9.44 13.23 -21.43
C ILE A 12 8.43 13.76 -22.47
N LYS A 13 7.47 12.93 -22.90
CA LYS A 13 6.52 13.27 -23.98
C LYS A 13 5.22 13.89 -23.47
N HIS A 14 4.85 13.60 -22.22
CA HIS A 14 3.59 14.01 -21.62
C HIS A 14 3.83 14.57 -20.24
N ASP A 15 3.10 15.62 -19.88
CA ASP A 15 3.12 16.15 -18.52
C ASP A 15 2.33 15.22 -17.59
N CYS A 16 3.06 14.30 -16.96
CA CYS A 16 2.52 13.31 -16.04
C CYS A 16 3.00 13.51 -14.59
N ASN A 17 3.87 14.50 -14.34
CA ASN A 17 4.50 14.68 -13.04
C ASN A 17 3.59 15.41 -12.07
N ILE A 18 2.71 14.67 -11.40
CA ILE A 18 1.81 15.19 -10.36
C ILE A 18 2.54 15.74 -9.12
N PHE A 19 3.87 15.57 -9.01
CA PHE A 19 4.69 16.06 -7.90
C PHE A 19 5.59 17.25 -8.29
N GLN A 20 5.38 17.86 -9.46
CA GLN A 20 6.25 18.92 -9.99
C GLN A 20 6.37 20.13 -9.05
N ASP A 21 5.29 20.51 -8.38
CA ASP A 21 5.24 21.67 -7.47
C ASP A 21 5.61 21.31 -6.02
N MET A 22 5.90 20.04 -5.75
CA MET A 22 6.23 19.58 -4.40
C MET A 22 7.70 19.89 -4.07
N PRO A 23 8.02 20.45 -2.88
CA PRO A 23 9.40 20.67 -2.45
C PRO A 23 10.23 19.37 -2.48
N ASP A 24 11.52 19.47 -2.81
CA ASP A 24 12.38 18.29 -2.99
C ASP A 24 12.45 17.38 -1.74
N VAL A 25 12.39 17.98 -0.54
CA VAL A 25 12.38 17.26 0.73
C VAL A 25 11.12 16.40 0.86
N GLU A 26 9.95 16.98 0.57
CA GLU A 26 8.67 16.27 0.59
C GLU A 26 8.60 15.22 -0.50
N ARG A 27 9.11 15.52 -1.70
CA ARG A 27 9.16 14.57 -2.82
C ARG A 27 10.00 13.34 -2.50
N SER A 28 11.15 13.55 -1.85
CA SER A 28 12.05 12.48 -1.41
C SER A 28 11.39 11.61 -0.33
N SER A 29 10.73 12.25 0.65
CA SER A 29 9.94 11.54 1.66
C SER A 29 8.83 10.73 1.02
N CYS A 30 7.98 11.36 0.20
CA CYS A 30 6.86 10.75 -0.51
C CYS A 30 7.31 9.53 -1.33
N ARG A 31 8.40 9.67 -2.10
CA ARG A 31 9.00 8.57 -2.87
C ARG A 31 9.30 7.36 -1.99
N LYS A 32 9.93 7.57 -0.81
CA LYS A 32 10.22 6.49 0.14
C LYS A 32 8.94 5.80 0.61
N GLN A 33 7.91 6.56 0.97
CA GLN A 33 6.64 6.01 1.44
C GLN A 33 5.92 5.21 0.34
N ILE A 34 5.87 5.72 -0.89
CA ILE A 34 5.26 5.01 -2.03
C ILE A 34 6.00 3.70 -2.31
N LEU A 35 7.34 3.73 -2.32
CA LEU A 35 8.15 2.52 -2.52
C LEU A 35 7.85 1.47 -1.44
N GLU A 36 7.85 1.88 -0.18
CA GLU A 36 7.58 0.99 0.94
C GLU A 36 6.16 0.39 0.90
N ASN A 37 5.16 1.15 0.47
CA ASN A 37 3.78 0.65 0.31
C ASN A 37 3.63 -0.29 -0.89
N ILE A 38 4.27 -0.01 -2.02
CA ILE A 38 4.23 -0.93 -3.17
C ILE A 38 4.94 -2.25 -2.81
N LEU A 39 6.03 -2.20 -2.05
CA LEU A 39 6.74 -3.42 -1.63
C LEU A 39 5.97 -4.24 -0.59
N CYS A 40 5.09 -3.62 0.20
CA CYS A 40 4.32 -4.34 1.21
C CYS A 40 3.15 -5.13 0.64
N THR A 41 2.73 -4.89 -0.61
CA THR A 41 1.68 -5.69 -1.28
C THR A 41 2.17 -7.07 -1.72
N ASP A 42 3.47 -7.35 -1.63
CA ASP A 42 4.00 -8.70 -1.83
C ASP A 42 3.46 -9.63 -0.74
N MET A 43 2.73 -10.67 -1.15
CA MET A 43 2.17 -11.67 -0.23
C MET A 43 3.22 -12.44 0.58
N SER A 44 4.50 -12.46 0.16
CA SER A 44 5.62 -12.97 0.99
C SER A 44 5.80 -12.19 2.31
N LYS A 45 5.32 -10.93 2.37
CA LYS A 45 5.36 -10.05 3.55
C LYS A 45 4.16 -10.19 4.47
N HIS A 46 3.12 -10.91 4.05
CA HIS A 46 1.84 -10.96 4.77
C HIS A 46 2.00 -11.37 6.24
N SER A 47 2.74 -12.44 6.53
CA SER A 47 2.95 -12.90 7.91
C SER A 47 3.72 -11.90 8.76
N GLN A 48 4.68 -11.18 8.17
CA GLN A 48 5.42 -10.13 8.86
C GLN A 48 4.48 -8.96 9.21
N ILE A 49 3.70 -8.48 8.24
CA ILE A 49 2.74 -7.39 8.43
C ILE A 49 1.70 -7.76 9.50
N GLN A 50 1.20 -8.98 9.50
CA GLN A 50 0.29 -9.46 10.56
C GLN A 50 0.94 -9.43 11.95
N GLY A 51 2.20 -9.87 12.05
CA GLY A 51 2.97 -9.81 13.29
C GLY A 51 3.15 -8.38 13.81
N ASP A 52 3.51 -7.46 12.92
CA ASP A 52 3.69 -6.04 13.23
C ASP A 52 2.37 -5.42 13.74
N ILE A 53 1.24 -5.68 13.08
CA ILE A 53 -0.08 -5.20 13.52
C ILE A 53 -0.46 -5.77 14.89
N LYS A 54 -0.17 -7.06 15.13
CA LYS A 54 -0.45 -7.68 16.43
C LYS A 54 0.34 -7.02 17.55
N ALA A 55 1.64 -6.79 17.34
CA ALA A 55 2.50 -6.08 18.28
C ALA A 55 2.01 -4.64 18.52
N LEU A 56 1.57 -3.94 17.46
CA LEU A 56 0.95 -2.61 17.60
C LEU A 56 -0.33 -2.65 18.44
N GLY A 57 -1.15 -3.70 18.30
CA GLY A 57 -2.37 -3.88 19.07
C GLY A 57 -2.16 -4.00 20.58
N GLU A 58 -0.97 -4.44 21.01
CA GLU A 58 -0.55 -4.58 22.40
C GLU A 58 -0.01 -3.27 23.00
N LEU A 59 0.24 -2.24 22.19
CA LEU A 59 0.71 -0.93 22.66
C LEU A 59 -0.42 -0.08 23.26
N PRO A 60 -0.06 0.90 24.13
CA PRO A 60 -0.96 1.95 24.58
C PRO A 60 -1.66 2.69 23.43
N GLU A 61 -2.85 3.24 23.70
CA GLU A 61 -3.71 3.87 22.69
C GLU A 61 -3.08 5.04 21.96
N ASP A 62 -2.27 5.85 22.66
CA ASP A 62 -1.49 6.96 22.08
C ASP A 62 -0.48 6.49 21.02
N LYS A 63 0.01 5.25 21.12
CA LYS A 63 0.96 4.67 20.16
C LYS A 63 0.32 3.90 19.02
N ARG A 64 -1.02 3.79 19.01
CA ARG A 64 -1.81 3.12 17.96
C ARG A 64 -2.38 4.10 16.94
N GLN A 65 -2.15 5.40 17.12
CA GLN A 65 -2.65 6.45 16.24
C GLN A 65 -1.75 6.66 15.00
N LEU A 66 -2.33 7.21 13.93
CA LEU A 66 -1.67 7.48 12.64
C LEU A 66 -0.65 8.64 12.69
N ASP A 67 -0.56 9.36 13.80
CA ASP A 67 0.42 10.42 14.06
C ASP A 67 1.61 9.94 14.92
N SER A 68 1.56 8.70 15.41
CA SER A 68 2.65 8.09 16.16
C SER A 68 3.83 7.67 15.26
N ASP A 69 4.96 7.31 15.88
CA ASP A 69 6.13 6.73 15.20
C ASP A 69 5.77 5.48 14.36
N ASN A 70 4.62 4.85 14.62
CA ASN A 70 4.14 3.66 13.93
C ASN A 70 3.32 3.96 12.65
N LYS A 71 3.19 5.24 12.26
CA LYS A 71 2.41 5.67 11.08
C LYS A 71 2.71 4.85 9.82
N MET A 72 3.99 4.60 9.52
CA MET A 72 4.37 3.87 8.31
C MET A 72 3.89 2.42 8.33
N THR A 73 4.01 1.75 9.48
CA THR A 73 3.54 0.37 9.67
C THR A 73 2.02 0.29 9.49
N LEU A 74 1.28 1.26 10.03
CA LEU A 74 -0.17 1.35 9.85
C LEU A 74 -0.57 1.58 8.39
N ILE A 75 0.11 2.48 7.66
CA ILE A 75 -0.19 2.73 6.24
C ILE A 75 0.10 1.48 5.40
N LYS A 76 1.23 0.79 5.64
CA LYS A 76 1.55 -0.49 4.97
C LYS A 76 0.47 -1.53 5.20
N ALA A 77 0.05 -1.69 6.47
CA ALA A 77 -1.02 -2.60 6.85
C ALA A 77 -2.34 -2.28 6.13
N LEU A 78 -2.70 -0.99 6.05
CA LEU A 78 -3.91 -0.54 5.38
C LEU A 78 -3.88 -0.81 3.87
N VAL A 79 -2.75 -0.50 3.21
CA VAL A 79 -2.58 -0.76 1.76
C VAL A 79 -2.62 -2.27 1.48
N HIS A 80 -1.94 -3.09 2.30
CA HIS A 80 -1.98 -4.54 2.17
C HIS A 80 -3.38 -5.11 2.37
N ALA A 81 -4.10 -4.63 3.39
CA ALA A 81 -5.47 -5.05 3.66
C ALA A 81 -6.42 -4.64 2.53
N ALA A 82 -6.22 -3.47 1.92
CA ALA A 82 -6.99 -3.02 0.76
C ALA A 82 -6.77 -3.93 -0.46
N ASP A 83 -5.54 -4.41 -0.68
CA ASP A 83 -5.21 -5.31 -1.80
C ASP A 83 -5.93 -6.67 -1.69
N ILE A 84 -6.05 -7.20 -0.46
CA ILE A 84 -6.70 -8.50 -0.20
C ILE A 84 -8.17 -8.39 0.25
N CYS A 85 -8.78 -7.20 0.20
CA CYS A 85 -10.12 -6.97 0.78
C CYS A 85 -11.29 -7.63 0.02
N ASN A 86 -11.04 -8.21 -1.16
CA ASN A 86 -12.07 -8.71 -2.06
C ASN A 86 -13.00 -9.74 -1.39
N SER A 87 -12.45 -10.62 -0.55
CA SER A 87 -13.23 -11.64 0.18
C SER A 87 -14.09 -11.06 1.31
N ALA A 88 -13.76 -9.87 1.81
CA ALA A 88 -14.52 -9.16 2.85
C ALA A 88 -15.66 -8.29 2.29
N ARG A 89 -15.80 -8.20 0.96
CA ARG A 89 -16.90 -7.46 0.30
C ARG A 89 -18.21 -8.28 0.34
N PRO A 90 -19.38 -7.65 0.14
CA PRO A 90 -20.64 -8.37 -0.02
C PRO A 90 -20.52 -9.50 -1.04
N PHE A 91 -21.18 -10.63 -0.77
CA PHE A 91 -21.00 -11.88 -1.52
C PHE A 91 -21.11 -11.72 -3.05
N THR A 92 -22.06 -10.91 -3.53
CA THR A 92 -22.25 -10.64 -4.96
C THR A 92 -20.99 -10.04 -5.61
N LEU A 93 -20.27 -9.17 -4.91
CA LEU A 93 -19.01 -8.59 -5.38
C LEU A 93 -17.83 -9.54 -5.19
N ALA A 94 -17.74 -10.19 -4.02
CA ALA A 94 -16.66 -11.13 -3.72
C ALA A 94 -16.63 -12.29 -4.74
N LYS A 95 -17.81 -12.75 -5.19
CA LYS A 95 -17.95 -13.76 -6.24
C LYS A 95 -17.33 -13.31 -7.57
N ILE A 96 -17.62 -12.08 -8.02
CA ILE A 96 -17.09 -11.52 -9.27
C ILE A 96 -15.55 -11.47 -9.22
N TRP A 97 -15.00 -10.97 -8.12
CA TRP A 97 -13.55 -10.93 -7.93
C TRP A 97 -12.91 -12.32 -7.94
N SER A 98 -13.54 -13.29 -7.27
CA SER A 98 -13.08 -14.69 -7.25
C SER A 98 -13.10 -15.34 -8.64
N GLU A 99 -14.16 -15.11 -9.43
CA GLU A 99 -14.25 -15.61 -10.81
C GLU A 99 -13.20 -14.99 -11.72
N ASN A 100 -12.92 -13.69 -11.58
CA ASN A 100 -11.86 -13.02 -12.34
C ASN A 100 -10.48 -13.56 -11.95
N LEU A 101 -10.23 -13.74 -10.66
CA LEU A 101 -8.98 -14.34 -10.17
C LEU A 101 -8.79 -15.75 -10.70
N PHE A 102 -9.85 -16.57 -10.70
CA PHE A 102 -9.80 -17.91 -11.26
C PHE A 102 -9.45 -17.91 -12.75
N ARG A 103 -10.03 -17.00 -13.55
CA ARG A 103 -9.73 -16.84 -14.98
C ARG A 103 -8.31 -16.33 -15.26
N GLU A 104 -7.72 -15.58 -14.33
CA GLU A 104 -6.34 -15.13 -14.47
C GLU A 104 -5.34 -16.28 -14.23
N PHE A 105 -5.68 -17.20 -13.32
CA PHE A 105 -4.81 -18.30 -12.91
C PHE A 105 -4.86 -19.53 -13.84
N PHE A 106 -5.99 -19.78 -14.51
CA PHE A 106 -6.26 -20.96 -15.33
C PHE A 106 -6.79 -20.60 -16.72
#